data_AF-A0A1J6IMN5-F1
#
_entry.id   AF-A0A1J6IMN5-F1
#
_cell.length_a   1.000
_cell.length_b   1.000
_cell.length_c   1.000
_cell.angle_alpha   90.00
_cell.angle_beta   90.00
_cell.angle_gamma   90.00
#
_symmetry.space_group_name_H-M   'P 1'
#
loop_
_entity.id
_entity.type
_entity.pdbx_description
1 polymer ?
#
loop_
_entity_poly.entity_id
_entity_poly.type
_entity_poly.pdbx_seq_one_letter_code
_entity_poly.pdbx_strand_id
1 'polypeptide(L)'
;MYSNFKAQAIEYVKQAVQEDKVGNYEKAFPLYMNALEYFKAHLKYEKDPKIKEAIMHKFGEYLRRTEEIRVVLDKGGSGLGLNGGDADAATRPNDEEDGDDPEQSKLRSALDCEIIRNFKQKAIEYVKEAVQEDNAKAFPLYMNALGYFKTYLKYENNPKIKMAIIPKFNEYLNRAEEIRAVLDEDSGGPGPSGGNAIVTTRPKMKPEDGVDGEDPK
;
A
#
# COMPACT_ATOMS: atom_id res chain seq x y z
N MET A 1 1.62 -29.37 17.71
CA MET A 1 0.25 -28.83 17.53
C MET A 1 0.28 -27.96 16.29
N TYR A 2 -0.47 -28.29 15.24
CA TYR A 2 -0.60 -27.42 14.08
C TYR A 2 -1.59 -26.32 14.48
N SER A 3 -1.08 -25.14 14.85
CA SER A 3 -1.96 -23.98 15.09
C SER A 3 -2.79 -23.76 13.83
N ASN A 4 -4.10 -23.95 13.93
CA ASN A 4 -5.00 -23.86 12.78
C ASN A 4 -5.29 -22.38 12.47
N PHE A 5 -4.23 -21.67 12.05
CA PHE A 5 -4.27 -20.24 11.72
C PHE A 5 -5.34 -19.94 10.67
N LYS A 6 -5.60 -20.87 9.74
CA LYS A 6 -6.67 -20.76 8.75
C LYS A 6 -8.05 -20.69 9.40
N ALA A 7 -8.35 -21.59 10.34
CA ALA A 7 -9.63 -21.58 11.05
C ALA A 7 -9.83 -20.29 11.87
N GLN A 8 -8.78 -19.83 12.56
CA GLN A 8 -8.83 -18.57 13.30
C GLN A 8 -9.08 -17.36 12.39
N ALA A 9 -8.39 -17.30 11.25
CA ALA A 9 -8.62 -16.25 10.26
C ALA A 9 -10.09 -16.24 9.79
N ILE A 10 -10.65 -17.41 9.49
CA ILE A 10 -12.05 -17.55 9.07
C ILE A 10 -13.02 -17.06 10.15
N GLU A 11 -12.75 -17.35 11.42
CA GLU A 11 -13.58 -16.90 12.54
C GLU A 11 -13.60 -15.37 12.63
N TYR A 12 -12.43 -14.74 12.60
CA TYR A 12 -12.33 -13.28 12.60
C TYR A 12 -13.03 -12.64 11.40
N VAL A 13 -12.86 -13.21 10.20
CA VAL A 13 -13.57 -12.72 8.99
C VAL A 13 -15.08 -12.78 9.17
N LYS A 14 -15.61 -13.89 9.69
CA LYS A 14 -17.06 -14.05 9.88
C LYS A 14 -17.61 -12.96 10.79
N GLN A 15 -16.91 -12.68 11.89
CA GLN A 15 -17.27 -11.59 12.80
C GLN A 15 -17.12 -10.22 12.13
N ALA A 16 -16.01 -9.98 11.42
CA ALA A 16 -15.74 -8.73 10.74
C ALA A 16 -16.83 -8.40 9.70
N VAL A 17 -17.19 -9.37 8.86
CA VAL A 17 -18.24 -9.22 7.84
C VAL A 17 -19.61 -8.95 8.49
N GLN A 18 -19.90 -9.56 9.64
CA GLN A 18 -21.15 -9.33 10.34
C GLN A 18 -21.24 -7.88 10.84
N GLU A 19 -20.18 -7.37 11.47
CA GLU A 19 -20.12 -5.98 11.95
C GLU A 19 -20.10 -4.98 10.78
N ASP A 20 -19.39 -5.30 9.70
CA ASP A 20 -19.30 -4.49 8.48
C ASP A 20 -20.68 -4.31 7.82
N LYS A 21 -21.46 -5.40 7.70
CA LYS A 21 -22.81 -5.38 7.13
C LYS A 21 -23.79 -4.49 7.90
N VAL A 22 -23.62 -4.37 9.22
CA VAL A 22 -24.46 -3.51 10.05
C VAL A 22 -23.89 -2.09 10.20
N GLY A 23 -22.81 -1.77 9.48
CA GLY A 23 -22.18 -0.45 9.51
C GLY A 23 -21.31 -0.18 10.74
N ASN A 24 -21.05 -1.19 11.59
CA ASN A 24 -20.19 -1.08 12.77
C ASN A 24 -18.71 -1.12 12.38
N TYR A 25 -18.29 -0.14 11.59
CA TYR A 25 -16.95 -0.03 11.03
C TYR A 25 -15.84 -0.03 12.09
N GLU A 26 -16.08 0.60 13.25
CA GLU A 26 -15.13 0.62 14.38
C GLU A 26 -14.83 -0.78 14.93
N LYS A 27 -15.79 -1.70 14.87
CA LYS A 27 -15.62 -3.10 15.29
C LYS A 27 -15.15 -3.99 14.15
N ALA A 28 -15.64 -3.77 12.94
CA ALA A 28 -15.26 -4.54 11.76
C ALA A 28 -13.77 -4.39 11.43
N PHE A 29 -13.23 -3.18 11.53
CA PHE A 29 -11.85 -2.87 11.20
C PHE A 29 -10.81 -3.73 11.96
N PRO A 30 -10.77 -3.74 13.31
CA PRO A 30 -9.81 -4.56 14.06
C PRO A 30 -10.01 -6.06 13.82
N LEU A 31 -11.25 -6.52 13.57
CA LEU A 31 -11.52 -7.93 13.27
C LEU A 31 -10.95 -8.35 11.91
N TYR A 32 -11.11 -7.53 10.87
CA TYR A 32 -10.45 -7.80 9.58
C TYR A 32 -8.92 -7.76 9.70
N MET A 33 -8.36 -6.83 10.48
CA MET A 33 -6.91 -6.77 10.71
C MET A 33 -6.37 -8.05 11.37
N ASN A 34 -7.07 -8.56 12.40
CA ASN A 34 -6.74 -9.83 13.03
C ASN A 34 -6.83 -10.99 12.03
N ALA A 35 -7.91 -11.09 11.26
CA ALA A 35 -8.06 -12.11 10.22
C ALA A 35 -6.88 -12.12 9.22
N LEU A 36 -6.48 -10.94 8.76
CA LEU A 36 -5.37 -10.77 7.83
C LEU A 36 -4.03 -11.22 8.44
N GLU A 37 -3.80 -10.98 9.74
CA GLU A 37 -2.61 -11.47 10.44
C GLU A 37 -2.57 -13.01 10.48
N TYR A 38 -3.68 -13.65 10.82
CA TYR A 38 -3.78 -15.11 10.83
C TYR A 38 -3.64 -15.73 9.42
N PHE A 39 -4.21 -15.09 8.38
CA PHE A 39 -3.98 -15.52 7.00
C PHE A 39 -2.50 -15.40 6.60
N LYS A 40 -1.80 -14.32 6.99
CA LYS A 40 -0.34 -14.21 6.75
C LYS A 40 0.43 -15.33 7.44
N ALA A 41 0.09 -15.63 8.69
CA ALA A 41 0.72 -16.71 9.45
C ALA A 41 0.51 -18.06 8.76
N HIS A 42 -0.71 -18.34 8.28
CA HIS A 42 -1.01 -19.56 7.53
C HIS A 42 -0.25 -19.63 6.19
N LEU A 43 -0.26 -18.56 5.41
CA LEU A 43 0.43 -18.48 4.10
C LEU A 43 1.96 -18.73 4.20
N LYS A 44 2.57 -18.44 5.36
CA LYS A 44 4.01 -18.68 5.59
C LYS A 44 4.36 -20.17 5.58
N TYR A 45 3.45 -21.03 6.01
CA TYR A 45 3.70 -22.46 6.19
C TYR A 45 2.91 -23.36 5.23
N GLU A 46 1.91 -22.80 4.54
CA GLU A 46 1.17 -23.52 3.52
C GLU A 46 2.11 -23.93 2.36
N LYS A 47 2.04 -25.18 1.91
CA LYS A 47 2.87 -25.70 0.83
C LYS A 47 2.07 -25.92 -0.44
N ASP A 48 0.77 -26.13 -0.31
CA ASP A 48 -0.11 -26.30 -1.44
C ASP A 48 -0.31 -24.97 -2.17
N PRO A 49 0.14 -24.86 -3.44
CA PRO A 49 -0.01 -23.62 -4.21
C PRO A 49 -1.48 -23.24 -4.43
N LYS A 50 -2.39 -24.21 -4.57
CA LYS A 50 -3.82 -23.95 -4.80
C LYS A 50 -4.46 -23.35 -3.55
N ILE A 51 -4.13 -23.88 -2.36
CA ILE A 51 -4.62 -23.34 -1.09
C ILE A 51 -4.04 -21.96 -0.83
N LYS A 52 -2.75 -21.77 -1.12
CA LYS A 52 -2.10 -20.45 -1.05
C LYS A 52 -2.81 -19.41 -1.90
N GLU A 53 -3.08 -19.73 -3.16
CA GLU A 53 -3.76 -18.84 -4.09
C GLU A 53 -5.18 -18.50 -3.59
N ALA A 54 -5.98 -19.50 -3.19
CA ALA A 54 -7.32 -19.26 -2.66
C ALA A 54 -7.33 -18.35 -1.42
N ILE A 55 -6.33 -18.51 -0.55
CA ILE A 55 -6.20 -17.69 0.67
C ILE A 55 -5.65 -16.31 0.34
N MET A 56 -4.73 -16.17 -0.62
CA MET A 56 -4.23 -14.88 -1.10
C MET A 56 -5.34 -14.04 -1.73
N HIS A 57 -6.21 -14.68 -2.52
CA HIS A 57 -7.39 -14.04 -3.10
C HIS A 57 -8.28 -13.44 -2.01
N LYS A 58 -8.72 -14.27 -1.05
CA LYS A 58 -9.56 -13.82 0.07
C LYS A 58 -8.85 -12.76 0.94
N PHE A 59 -7.55 -12.94 1.17
CA PHE A 59 -6.72 -11.97 1.88
C PHE A 59 -6.75 -10.59 1.19
N GLY A 60 -6.66 -10.55 -0.14
CA GLY A 60 -6.73 -9.31 -0.90
C GLY A 60 -8.10 -8.63 -0.83
N GLU A 61 -9.19 -9.39 -0.93
CA GLU A 61 -10.57 -8.87 -0.76
C GLU A 61 -10.75 -8.21 0.61
N TYR A 62 -10.35 -8.90 1.68
CA TYR A 62 -10.47 -8.38 3.04
C TYR A 62 -9.53 -7.20 3.27
N LEU A 63 -8.33 -7.20 2.70
CA LEU A 63 -7.40 -6.08 2.80
C LEU A 63 -7.95 -4.82 2.11
N ARG A 64 -8.56 -4.97 0.93
CA ARG A 64 -9.24 -3.86 0.26
C ARG A 64 -10.38 -3.31 1.10
N ARG A 65 -11.25 -4.17 1.63
CA ARG A 65 -12.39 -3.73 2.46
C ARG A 65 -11.93 -3.05 3.74
N THR A 66 -10.87 -3.55 4.37
CA THR A 66 -10.26 -2.95 5.57
C THR A 66 -9.79 -1.52 5.29
N GLU A 67 -9.17 -1.28 4.13
CA GLU A 67 -8.71 0.05 3.73
C GLU A 67 -9.89 0.99 3.42
N GLU A 68 -10.95 0.51 2.77
CA GLU A 68 -12.18 1.29 2.57
C GLU A 68 -12.80 1.71 3.91
N ILE A 69 -12.89 0.78 4.86
CA ILE A 69 -13.37 1.05 6.22
C ILE A 69 -12.50 2.09 6.92
N ARG A 70 -11.17 1.99 6.80
CA ARG A 70 -10.24 2.98 7.38
C ARG A 70 -10.52 4.39 6.86
N VAL A 71 -10.70 4.54 5.55
CA VAL A 71 -11.02 5.84 4.94
C VAL A 71 -12.35 6.38 5.45
N VAL A 72 -13.35 5.52 5.68
CA VAL A 72 -14.64 5.93 6.28
C VAL A 72 -14.45 6.39 7.73
N LEU A 73 -13.65 5.69 8.53
CA LEU A 73 -13.36 6.06 9.92
C LEU A 73 -12.56 7.38 10.00
N ASP A 74 -11.55 7.54 9.15
CA ASP A 74 -10.71 8.75 9.10
C ASP A 74 -11.51 9.98 8.64
N LYS A 75 -12.48 9.81 7.71
CA LYS A 75 -13.41 10.87 7.29
C LYS A 75 -14.56 11.10 8.28
N GLY A 76 -14.86 10.11 9.12
CA GLY A 76 -15.95 10.10 10.11
C GLY A 76 -15.56 10.61 11.50
N GLY A 77 -14.33 11.07 11.70
CA GLY A 77 -13.84 11.63 12.98
C GLY A 77 -14.54 12.91 13.45
N SER A 78 -15.48 13.46 12.67
CA SER A 78 -16.47 14.44 13.14
C SER A 78 -17.81 13.73 13.30
N GLY A 79 -18.12 13.40 14.54
CA GLY A 79 -19.13 12.42 14.91
C GLY A 79 -20.54 12.67 14.40
N LEU A 80 -21.30 11.58 14.38
CA LEU A 80 -22.69 11.47 14.82
C LEU A 80 -23.07 9.99 14.70
N GLY A 81 -23.18 9.33 15.85
CA GLY A 81 -23.75 7.99 15.91
C GLY A 81 -25.23 8.03 15.55
N LEU A 82 -25.68 7.03 14.82
CA LEU A 82 -27.10 6.69 14.73
C LEU A 82 -27.26 5.17 14.88
N ASN A 83 -27.93 4.82 15.97
CA ASN A 83 -28.47 3.51 16.31
C ASN A 83 -29.71 3.21 15.47
N GLY A 84 -29.98 1.91 15.30
CA GLY A 84 -31.30 1.33 15.01
C GLY A 84 -31.53 0.96 13.54
N GLY A 85 -32.00 -0.22 13.17
CA GLY A 85 -32.52 -1.37 13.92
C GLY A 85 -33.11 -2.40 12.93
N ASP A 86 -33.39 -3.60 13.45
CA ASP A 86 -34.22 -4.69 12.91
C ASP A 86 -33.80 -5.39 11.59
N ALA A 87 -33.34 -6.64 11.63
CA ALA A 87 -34.06 -7.92 11.80
C ALA A 87 -34.67 -8.44 10.49
N ASP A 88 -34.18 -9.59 9.99
CA ASP A 88 -34.94 -10.86 9.96
C ASP A 88 -34.19 -11.97 9.17
N ALA A 89 -34.38 -13.21 9.64
CA ALA A 89 -34.34 -14.55 9.01
C ALA A 89 -33.78 -14.76 7.57
N ALA A 90 -33.24 -15.90 7.14
CA ALA A 90 -33.01 -17.24 7.70
C ALA A 90 -32.33 -18.10 6.60
N THR A 91 -31.87 -19.27 7.04
CA THR A 91 -31.70 -20.52 6.27
C THR A 91 -30.26 -20.88 5.83
N ARG A 92 -29.97 -22.16 6.08
CA ARG A 92 -28.69 -22.85 6.23
C ARG A 92 -28.25 -23.55 4.92
N PRO A 93 -27.35 -24.56 4.94
CA PRO A 93 -26.08 -24.58 4.20
C PRO A 93 -26.13 -25.53 2.99
N ASN A 94 -25.01 -25.62 2.27
CA ASN A 94 -24.54 -26.69 1.36
C ASN A 94 -23.83 -26.02 0.16
N ASP A 95 -22.84 -26.60 -0.50
CA ASP A 95 -22.11 -27.84 -0.32
C ASP A 95 -20.75 -27.60 -0.99
N GLU A 96 -19.73 -28.30 -0.52
CA GLU A 96 -18.44 -28.40 -1.20
C GLU A 96 -18.63 -29.18 -2.50
N GLU A 97 -18.49 -28.53 -3.66
CA GLU A 97 -18.14 -29.21 -4.90
C GLU A 97 -16.82 -28.65 -5.44
N ASP A 98 -15.78 -29.41 -5.15
CA ASP A 98 -14.41 -29.30 -5.65
C ASP A 98 -14.39 -29.73 -7.12
N GLY A 99 -14.59 -28.76 -8.00
CA GLY A 99 -14.29 -28.86 -9.43
C GLY A 99 -13.31 -27.75 -9.78
N ASP A 100 -12.02 -28.08 -9.85
CA ASP A 100 -10.95 -27.16 -10.28
C ASP A 100 -11.09 -26.89 -11.79
N ASP A 101 -12.04 -26.00 -12.12
CA ASP A 101 -12.30 -25.53 -13.47
C ASP A 101 -11.14 -24.64 -13.95
N PRO A 102 -10.51 -24.92 -15.10
CA PRO A 102 -9.45 -24.08 -15.68
C PRO A 102 -9.89 -22.63 -15.94
N GLU A 103 -11.20 -22.35 -15.97
CA GLU A 103 -11.70 -20.98 -16.04
C GLU A 103 -11.62 -20.26 -14.68
N GLN A 104 -11.91 -20.95 -13.57
CA GLN A 104 -11.77 -20.39 -12.22
C GLN A 104 -10.33 -20.08 -11.84
N SER A 105 -9.37 -20.93 -12.21
CA SER A 105 -7.93 -20.65 -11.96
C SER A 105 -7.43 -19.41 -12.72
N LYS A 106 -7.89 -19.22 -13.97
CA LYS A 106 -7.59 -18.01 -14.75
C LYS A 106 -8.20 -16.76 -14.13
N LEU A 107 -9.44 -16.85 -13.64
CA LEU A 107 -10.11 -15.75 -12.95
C LEU A 107 -9.39 -15.38 -11.64
N ARG A 108 -8.97 -16.37 -10.84
CA ARG A 108 -8.20 -16.15 -9.59
C ARG A 108 -6.84 -15.51 -9.86
N SER A 109 -6.10 -16.00 -10.85
CA SER A 109 -4.84 -15.39 -11.29
C SER A 109 -5.02 -13.96 -11.79
N ALA A 110 -6.11 -13.68 -12.51
CA ALA A 110 -6.46 -12.33 -12.97
C ALA A 110 -6.77 -11.39 -11.79
N LEU A 111 -7.51 -11.86 -10.78
CA LEU A 111 -7.84 -11.12 -9.56
C LEU A 111 -6.60 -10.83 -8.69
N ASP A 112 -5.71 -11.80 -8.51
CA ASP A 112 -4.45 -11.60 -7.78
C ASP A 112 -3.54 -10.59 -8.50
N CYS A 113 -3.48 -10.66 -9.84
CA CYS A 113 -2.82 -9.65 -10.65
C CYS A 113 -3.45 -8.26 -10.46
N GLU A 114 -4.78 -8.17 -10.33
CA GLU A 114 -5.49 -6.92 -10.14
C GLU A 114 -5.23 -6.30 -8.76
N ILE A 115 -5.20 -7.09 -7.70
CA ILE A 115 -4.88 -6.62 -6.34
C ILE A 115 -3.43 -6.15 -6.26
N ILE A 116 -2.49 -6.92 -6.80
CA ILE A 116 -1.09 -6.53 -6.90
C ILE A 116 -0.97 -5.24 -7.73
N ARG A 117 -1.66 -5.15 -8.88
CA ARG A 117 -1.72 -3.94 -9.70
C ARG A 117 -2.31 -2.74 -8.95
N ASN A 118 -3.30 -2.95 -8.08
CA ASN A 118 -3.87 -1.88 -7.24
C ASN A 118 -2.86 -1.32 -6.25
N PHE A 119 -2.02 -2.15 -5.63
CA PHE A 119 -0.94 -1.64 -4.77
C PHE A 119 0.07 -0.81 -5.56
N LYS A 120 0.44 -1.25 -6.77
CA LYS A 120 1.29 -0.46 -7.66
C LYS A 120 0.63 0.86 -8.04
N GLN A 121 -0.66 0.84 -8.36
CA GLN A 121 -1.39 2.04 -8.77
C GLN A 121 -1.49 3.06 -7.63
N LYS A 122 -1.84 2.61 -6.42
CA LYS A 122 -1.83 3.46 -5.22
C LYS A 122 -0.45 4.04 -4.93
N ALA A 123 0.61 3.23 -5.03
CA ALA A 123 1.97 3.73 -4.85
C ALA A 123 2.29 4.88 -5.82
N ILE A 124 1.90 4.74 -7.08
CA ILE A 124 2.09 5.77 -8.12
C ILE A 124 1.24 7.01 -7.83
N GLU A 125 0.02 6.85 -7.34
CA GLU A 125 -0.87 7.95 -6.94
C GLU A 125 -0.25 8.81 -5.84
N TYR A 126 0.22 8.19 -4.75
CA TYR A 126 0.91 8.89 -3.69
C TYR A 126 2.18 9.62 -4.17
N VAL A 127 2.96 9.01 -5.08
CA VAL A 127 4.13 9.70 -5.67
C VAL A 127 3.71 10.92 -6.49
N LYS A 128 2.64 10.81 -7.29
CA LYS A 128 2.14 11.92 -8.09
C LYS A 128 1.65 13.08 -7.24
N GLU A 129 1.05 12.79 -6.09
CA GLU A 129 0.65 13.80 -5.11
C GLU A 129 1.89 14.41 -4.43
N ALA A 130 2.84 13.57 -3.98
CA ALA A 130 4.06 14.03 -3.31
C ALA A 130 4.89 15.02 -4.14
N VAL A 131 4.93 14.85 -5.47
CA VAL A 131 5.69 15.72 -6.38
C VAL A 131 5.07 17.12 -6.51
N GLN A 132 3.79 17.29 -6.19
CA GLN A 132 3.08 18.57 -6.28
C GLN A 132 3.10 19.36 -4.97
N GLU A 133 3.43 18.69 -3.87
CA GLU A 133 3.37 19.27 -2.53
C GLU A 133 4.71 19.85 -2.06
N ASP A 134 4.64 20.67 -1.02
CA ASP A 134 5.83 21.14 -0.30
C ASP A 134 6.54 19.97 0.40
N ASN A 135 7.80 20.17 0.81
CA ASN A 135 8.61 19.13 1.45
C ASN A 135 7.95 18.51 2.69
N ALA A 136 7.25 19.32 3.51
CA ALA A 136 6.62 18.86 4.74
C ALA A 136 5.48 17.88 4.47
N LYS A 137 4.67 18.13 3.43
CA LYS A 137 3.57 17.25 3.00
C LYS A 137 4.03 16.13 2.06
N ALA A 138 5.06 16.38 1.25
CA ALA A 138 5.61 15.39 0.33
C ALA A 138 6.23 14.19 1.07
N PHE A 139 6.89 14.42 2.21
CA PHE A 139 7.53 13.36 2.99
C PHE A 139 6.58 12.21 3.39
N PRO A 140 5.46 12.45 4.09
CA PRO A 140 4.53 11.37 4.45
C PRO A 140 3.90 10.69 3.21
N LEU A 141 3.68 11.43 2.12
CA LEU A 141 3.18 10.86 0.87
C LEU A 141 4.19 9.89 0.23
N TYR A 142 5.49 10.24 0.20
CA TYR A 142 6.54 9.32 -0.24
C TYR A 142 6.64 8.09 0.67
N MET A 143 6.53 8.25 1.99
CA MET A 143 6.54 7.12 2.93
C MET A 143 5.35 6.16 2.69
N ASN A 144 4.16 6.71 2.46
CA ASN A 144 2.98 5.92 2.09
C ASN A 144 3.21 5.17 0.76
N ALA A 145 3.72 5.86 -0.28
CA ALA A 145 4.04 5.24 -1.56
C ALA A 145 5.03 4.06 -1.42
N LEU A 146 6.09 4.25 -0.63
CA LEU A 146 7.08 3.21 -0.35
C LEU A 146 6.47 1.99 0.36
N GLY A 147 5.52 2.21 1.28
CA GLY A 147 4.75 1.12 1.91
C GLY A 147 3.99 0.27 0.89
N TYR A 148 3.32 0.91 -0.07
CA TYR A 148 2.61 0.22 -1.15
C TYR A 148 3.56 -0.48 -2.12
N PHE A 149 4.67 0.14 -2.52
CA PHE A 149 5.68 -0.51 -3.36
C PHE A 149 6.33 -1.71 -2.67
N LYS A 150 6.60 -1.63 -1.36
CA LYS A 150 7.13 -2.76 -0.58
C LYS A 150 6.15 -3.93 -0.57
N THR A 151 4.85 -3.65 -0.45
CA THR A 151 3.79 -4.65 -0.52
C THR A 151 3.72 -5.25 -1.92
N TYR A 152 3.72 -4.41 -2.97
CA TYR A 152 3.78 -4.84 -4.36
C TYR A 152 4.96 -5.78 -4.63
N LEU A 153 6.18 -5.38 -4.29
CA LEU A 153 7.41 -6.17 -4.55
C LEU A 153 7.44 -7.50 -3.78
N LYS A 154 6.79 -7.56 -2.61
CA LYS A 154 6.66 -8.78 -1.81
C LYS A 154 5.80 -9.83 -2.52
N TYR A 155 4.68 -9.42 -3.12
CA TYR A 155 3.67 -10.33 -3.69
C TYR A 155 3.73 -10.46 -5.21
N GLU A 156 4.36 -9.53 -5.91
CA GLU A 156 4.71 -9.70 -7.32
C GLU A 156 5.55 -10.98 -7.45
N ASN A 157 5.27 -11.81 -8.45
CA ASN A 157 6.01 -13.06 -8.67
C ASN A 157 6.87 -12.97 -9.94
N ASN A 158 6.61 -12.02 -10.83
CA ASN A 158 7.36 -11.84 -12.05
C ASN A 158 8.69 -11.11 -11.78
N PRO A 159 9.85 -11.78 -11.91
CA PRO A 159 11.15 -11.19 -11.60
C PRO A 159 11.48 -10.00 -12.51
N LYS A 160 11.05 -10.02 -13.77
CA LYS A 160 11.28 -8.91 -14.71
C LYS A 160 10.55 -7.65 -14.24
N ILE A 161 9.34 -7.81 -13.72
CA ILE A 161 8.55 -6.69 -13.21
C ILE A 161 9.17 -6.14 -11.92
N LYS A 162 9.64 -7.01 -11.01
CA LYS A 162 10.39 -6.56 -9.83
C LYS A 162 11.62 -5.75 -10.20
N MET A 163 12.43 -6.25 -11.14
CA MET A 163 13.63 -5.54 -11.60
C MET A 163 13.31 -4.17 -12.21
N ALA A 164 12.14 -4.00 -12.84
CA ALA A 164 11.71 -2.70 -13.35
C ALA A 164 11.25 -1.73 -12.24
N ILE A 165 10.73 -2.23 -11.12
CA ILE A 165 10.15 -1.41 -10.04
C ILE A 165 11.15 -1.09 -8.93
N ILE A 166 12.10 -1.99 -8.61
CA ILE A 166 13.11 -1.77 -7.57
C ILE A 166 13.89 -0.45 -7.74
N PRO A 167 14.36 -0.06 -8.95
CA PRO A 167 15.06 1.21 -9.12
C PRO A 167 14.19 2.41 -8.73
N LYS A 168 12.90 2.39 -9.11
CA LYS A 168 11.94 3.44 -8.73
C LYS A 168 11.67 3.48 -7.24
N PHE A 169 11.56 2.31 -6.59
CA PHE A 169 11.46 2.24 -5.14
C PHE A 169 12.65 2.92 -4.45
N ASN A 170 13.88 2.61 -4.88
CA ASN A 170 15.08 3.22 -4.30
C ASN A 170 15.18 4.72 -4.59
N GLU A 171 14.78 5.16 -5.79
CA GLU A 171 14.71 6.57 -6.16
C GLU A 171 13.79 7.35 -5.20
N TYR A 172 12.59 6.84 -4.93
CA TYR A 172 11.66 7.48 -4.00
C TYR A 172 12.10 7.38 -2.54
N LEU A 173 12.81 6.31 -2.16
CA LEU A 173 13.40 6.19 -0.83
C LEU A 173 14.46 7.27 -0.61
N ASN A 174 15.40 7.43 -1.55
CA ASN A 174 16.41 8.48 -1.48
C ASN A 174 15.75 9.87 -1.46
N ARG A 175 14.70 10.10 -2.26
CA ARG A 175 13.99 11.38 -2.25
C ARG A 175 13.35 11.68 -0.90
N ALA A 176 12.76 10.68 -0.25
CA ALA A 176 12.22 10.84 1.11
C ALA A 176 13.31 11.16 2.13
N GLU A 177 14.49 10.54 2.01
CA GLU A 177 15.64 10.82 2.87
C GLU A 177 16.20 12.24 2.67
N GLU A 178 16.29 12.71 1.44
CA GLU A 178 16.67 14.10 1.11
C GLU A 178 15.68 15.10 1.74
N ILE A 179 14.38 14.86 1.57
CA ILE A 179 13.34 15.72 2.14
C ILE A 179 13.44 15.75 3.67
N ARG A 180 13.65 14.59 4.30
CA ARG A 180 13.82 14.51 5.76
C ARG A 180 15.02 15.36 6.22
N ALA A 181 16.15 15.26 5.54
CA ALA A 181 17.35 16.04 5.89
C ALA A 181 17.09 17.55 5.81
N VAL A 182 16.39 18.01 4.77
CA VAL A 182 16.03 19.44 4.62
C VAL A 182 15.10 19.91 5.74
N LEU A 183 14.11 19.09 6.11
CA LEU A 183 13.19 19.42 7.20
C LEU A 183 13.90 19.47 8.57
N ASP A 184 14.89 18.60 8.78
CA ASP A 184 15.70 18.59 10.00
C ASP A 184 16.61 19.84 10.08
N GLU A 185 17.16 20.31 8.96
CA GLU A 185 18.00 21.53 8.89
C GLU A 185 17.23 22.83 9.18
N ASP A 186 15.97 22.95 8.72
CA ASP A 186 15.12 24.13 8.99
C ASP A 186 14.65 24.20 10.47
N SER A 187 14.77 23.11 11.23
CA SER A 187 14.26 23.01 12.61
C SER A 187 15.21 23.55 13.71
N GLY A 188 16.41 24.02 13.36
CA GLY A 188 17.24 24.84 14.22
C GLY A 188 17.62 24.24 15.59
N GLY A 189 18.60 23.34 15.59
CA GLY A 189 19.44 23.04 16.76
C GLY A 189 20.92 23.02 16.36
N PRO A 190 21.88 23.45 17.21
CA PRO A 190 23.28 23.54 16.81
C PRO A 190 23.84 22.13 16.61
N GLY A 191 23.99 21.72 15.34
CA GLY A 191 24.67 20.47 14.98
C GLY A 191 26.15 20.54 15.34
N PRO A 192 26.76 19.47 15.89
CA PRO A 192 28.17 19.46 16.20
C PRO A 192 28.97 19.47 14.90
N SER A 193 29.89 20.43 14.83
CA SER A 193 30.95 20.57 13.83
C SER A 193 31.55 19.22 13.42
N GLY A 194 31.39 18.84 12.15
CA GLY A 194 32.04 17.67 11.55
C GLY A 194 31.93 17.75 10.03
N GLY A 195 32.93 18.34 9.38
CA GLY A 195 32.87 18.77 8.00
C GLY A 195 32.83 17.67 6.94
N ASN A 196 32.27 17.99 5.78
CA ASN A 196 33.03 18.23 4.56
C ASN A 196 32.08 18.78 3.48
N ALA A 197 32.34 20.00 3.02
CA ALA A 197 31.62 20.58 1.89
C ALA A 197 32.13 19.95 0.59
N ILE A 198 31.26 19.30 -0.17
CA ILE A 198 31.47 19.08 -1.61
C ILE A 198 30.41 19.89 -2.36
N VAL A 199 30.79 21.13 -2.65
CA VAL A 199 30.14 21.96 -3.67
C VAL A 199 30.37 21.28 -5.01
N THR A 200 29.32 20.70 -5.59
CA THR A 200 29.30 20.40 -7.04
C THR A 200 28.39 21.40 -7.71
N THR A 201 29.01 22.44 -8.25
CA THR A 201 28.41 23.42 -9.16
C THR A 201 27.85 22.73 -10.40
N ARG A 202 26.56 22.96 -10.67
CA ARG A 202 25.90 22.68 -11.95
C ARG A 202 26.48 23.58 -13.06
N PRO A 203 26.83 23.09 -14.26
CA PRO A 203 27.25 23.96 -15.35
C PRO A 203 26.03 24.71 -15.91
N LYS A 204 26.08 26.05 -15.91
CA LYS A 204 25.14 26.87 -16.68
C LYS A 204 25.48 26.76 -18.17
N MET A 205 24.48 26.41 -18.98
CA MET A 205 24.51 26.55 -20.43
C MET A 205 24.65 28.02 -20.81
N LYS A 206 25.55 28.33 -21.75
CA LYS A 206 25.63 29.63 -22.43
C LYS A 206 24.49 29.73 -23.46
N PRO A 207 23.83 30.89 -23.61
CA PRO A 207 23.27 31.25 -24.90
C PRO A 207 24.37 31.92 -25.74
N GLU A 208 24.50 31.47 -26.98
CA GLU A 208 25.20 32.20 -28.03
C GLU A 208 24.26 33.29 -28.55
N ASP A 209 24.68 34.55 -28.47
CA ASP A 209 24.20 35.62 -29.33
C ASP A 209 25.41 36.52 -29.60
N GLY A 210 26.00 36.34 -30.77
CA GLY A 210 27.02 37.23 -31.30
C GLY A 210 26.38 38.20 -32.26
N VAL A 211 26.36 39.49 -31.92
CA VAL A 211 26.13 40.60 -32.85
C VAL A 211 26.89 41.84 -32.36
N ASP A 212 27.76 42.30 -33.26
CA ASP A 212 28.26 43.66 -33.53
C ASP A 212 29.16 44.42 -32.54
N GLY A 213 30.36 44.70 -33.07
CA GLY A 213 30.74 46.07 -33.39
C GLY A 213 31.59 46.81 -32.36
N GLU A 214 32.86 47.06 -32.70
CA GLU A 214 33.44 48.41 -32.85
C GLU A 214 34.98 48.35 -32.83
N ASP A 215 35.58 48.70 -33.97
CA ASP A 215 36.92 49.30 -34.02
C ASP A 215 36.90 50.62 -33.24
N PRO A 216 38.02 51.01 -32.60
CA PRO A 216 38.58 52.27 -33.07
C PRO A 216 40.11 52.38 -33.06
N LYS A 217 40.58 52.97 -34.17
CA LYS A 217 41.76 53.82 -34.39
C LYS A 217 43.17 53.24 -34.40
#